data_AF-A0A925P8H3-F1
#
_entry.id   AF-A0A925P8H3-F1
#
_cell.length_a   1.000
_cell.length_b   1.000
_cell.length_c   1.000
_cell.angle_alpha   90.00
_cell.angle_beta   90.00
_cell.angle_gamma   90.00
#
_symmetry.space_group_name_H-M   'P 1'
#
loop_
_entity.id
_entity.type
_entity.pdbx_description
1 polymer ?
#
loop_
_entity_poly.entity_id
_entity_poly.type
_entity_poly.pdbx_seq_one_letter_code
_entity_poly.pdbx_strand_id
1 'polypeptide(L)' 'MSLPVPSTLENLAPDDDAFLRALVKGSRQRVVHLKWTDRDGTPRLTALTAAEATRINALARAQHLGPEALLRATAHLPAK' A
#
# COMPACT_ATOMS: atom_id res chain seq x y z
N MET A 1 4.75 -30.44 5.92
CA MET A 1 3.63 -30.62 6.87
C MET A 1 2.76 -29.37 6.80
N SER A 2 1.50 -29.49 6.35
CA SER A 2 0.52 -28.42 6.50
C SER A 2 -0.12 -28.54 7.88
N LEU A 3 -0.18 -27.44 8.62
CA LEU A 3 -0.93 -27.40 9.88
C LEU A 3 -2.43 -27.51 9.57
N PRO A 4 -3.22 -28.23 10.39
CA PRO A 4 -4.66 -28.25 10.24
C PRO A 4 -5.23 -26.84 10.41
N VAL A 5 -6.15 -26.46 9.53
CA VAL A 5 -6.92 -25.23 9.69
C VAL A 5 -7.83 -25.42 10.91
N PRO A 6 -7.82 -24.53 11.91
CA PRO A 6 -8.71 -24.67 13.06
C PRO A 6 -10.16 -24.63 12.59
N SER A 7 -10.98 -25.55 13.10
CA SER A 7 -12.39 -25.76 12.72
C SER A 7 -13.27 -24.51 12.89
N THR A 8 -12.84 -23.53 13.67
CA THR A 8 -13.49 -22.21 13.79
C THR A 8 -13.44 -21.38 12.50
N LEU A 9 -12.46 -21.62 11.62
CA LEU A 9 -12.34 -20.93 10.32
C LEU A 9 -13.14 -21.61 9.20
N GLU A 10 -13.67 -22.82 9.43
CA GLU A 10 -14.45 -23.57 8.44
C GLU A 10 -15.87 -23.02 8.26
N ASN A 11 -16.32 -22.13 9.14
CA ASN A 11 -17.67 -21.58 9.15
C ASN A 11 -17.70 -20.03 9.15
N LEU A 12 -16.75 -19.42 8.43
CA LEU A 12 -16.72 -17.98 8.21
C LEU A 12 -17.84 -17.57 7.24
N ALA A 13 -18.40 -16.38 7.45
CA ALA A 13 -19.23 -15.76 6.43
C ALA A 13 -18.41 -15.58 5.14
N PRO A 14 -19.03 -15.69 3.94
CA PRO A 14 -18.30 -15.58 2.67
C PRO A 14 -17.45 -14.32 2.53
N ASP A 15 -17.94 -13.18 3.05
CA ASP A 15 -17.23 -11.90 3.01
C ASP A 15 -15.98 -11.91 3.91
N ASP A 16 -16.07 -12.55 5.09
CA ASP A 16 -14.93 -12.66 6.01
C ASP A 16 -13.85 -13.60 5.48
N ASP A 17 -14.23 -14.73 4.86
CA ASP A 17 -13.27 -15.62 4.17
C ASP A 17 -12.56 -14.90 3.01
N ALA A 18 -13.32 -14.17 2.18
CA ALA A 18 -12.76 -13.39 1.08
C ALA A 18 -11.80 -12.29 1.57
N PHE A 19 -12.19 -11.56 2.63
CA PHE A 19 -11.35 -10.55 3.26
C PHE A 19 -10.04 -11.14 3.79
N LEU A 20 -10.09 -12.24 4.54
CA LEU A 20 -8.89 -12.87 5.10
C LEU A 20 -7.96 -13.43 4.02
N ARG A 21 -8.52 -14.05 2.96
CA ARG A 21 -7.72 -14.50 1.80
C ARG A 21 -7.05 -13.33 1.09
N ALA A 22 -7.75 -12.21 0.91
CA ALA A 22 -7.19 -11.01 0.32
C ALA A 22 -6.07 -10.43 1.20
N LEU A 23 -6.25 -10.41 2.52
CA LEU A 23 -5.24 -9.93 3.48
C LEU A 23 -3.97 -10.80 3.43
N VAL A 24 -4.10 -12.13 3.45
CA VAL A 24 -2.97 -13.06 3.35
C VAL A 24 -2.30 -12.98 1.99
N LYS A 25 -3.06 -12.78 0.91
CA LYS A 25 -2.48 -12.55 -0.42
C LYS A 25 -1.69 -11.25 -0.45
N GLY A 26 -2.23 -10.18 0.14
CA GLY A 26 -1.60 -8.87 0.24
C GLY A 26 -0.30 -8.92 1.07
N SER A 27 -0.28 -9.63 2.20
CA SER A 27 0.91 -9.72 3.07
C SER A 27 2.11 -10.39 2.41
N ARG A 28 1.88 -11.23 1.39
CA ARG A 28 2.94 -11.86 0.59
C ARG A 28 3.49 -10.96 -0.52
N GLN A 29 2.84 -9.82 -0.79
CA GLN A 29 3.32 -8.88 -1.79
C GLN A 29 4.50 -8.08 -1.24
N ARG A 30 5.47 -7.79 -2.11
CA ARG A 30 6.57 -6.90 -1.77
C ARG A 30 6.02 -5.47 -1.62
N VAL A 31 6.05 -4.96 -0.40
CA VAL A 31 5.73 -3.56 -0.08
C VAL A 31 6.99 -2.71 -0.17
N VAL A 32 6.88 -1.58 -0.87
CA VAL A 32 7.88 -0.52 -0.93
C VAL A 32 7.42 0.60 -0.01
N HIS A 33 8.23 0.92 0.99
CA HIS A 33 7.96 2.03 1.90
C HIS A 33 8.65 3.29 1.41
N LEU A 34 7.86 4.31 1.07
CA LEU A 34 8.37 5.62 0.68
C LEU A 34 8.24 6.59 1.86
N LYS A 35 9.38 7.02 2.40
CA LYS A 35 9.46 8.06 3.43
C LYS A 35 9.43 9.42 2.75
N TRP A 36 8.67 10.37 3.28
CA TRP A 36 8.67 11.74 2.80
C TRP A 36 8.18 12.68 3.90
N THR A 37 8.58 13.94 3.85
CA THR A 37 8.07 14.96 4.78
C THR A 37 6.96 15.74 4.11
N ASP A 38 5.82 15.86 4.78
CA ASP A 38 4.67 16.62 4.33
C ASP A 38 4.92 18.14 4.48
N ARG A 39 4.03 18.98 3.95
CA ARG A 39 4.22 20.44 3.92
C ARG A 39 4.16 21.09 5.30
N ASP A 40 3.47 20.45 6.24
CA ASP A 40 3.40 20.84 7.65
C ASP A 40 4.67 20.41 8.45
N GLY A 41 5.65 19.78 7.78
CA GLY A 41 6.85 19.25 8.41
C GLY A 41 6.67 17.86 9.01
N THR A 42 5.47 17.28 8.94
CA THR A 42 5.18 15.95 9.50
C THR A 42 5.85 14.86 8.66
N PRO A 43 6.66 13.97 9.25
CA PRO A 43 7.17 12.80 8.54
C PRO A 43 6.02 11.83 8.21
N ARG A 44 5.97 11.38 6.97
CA ARG A 44 5.00 10.42 6.44
C ARG A 44 5.72 9.18 5.92
N LEU A 45 5.02 8.06 6.01
CA LEU A 45 5.43 6.80 5.41
C LEU A 45 4.28 6.26 4.57
N THR A 46 4.48 6.16 3.26
CA THR A 46 3.50 5.59 2.35
C THR A 46 3.92 4.18 1.96
N ALA A 47 3.08 3.20 2.25
CA ALA A 47 3.25 1.83 1.80
C ALA A 47 2.70 1.69 0.38
N LEU A 48 3.51 1.13 -0.52
CA LEU A 48 3.18 0.96 -1.93
C LEU A 48 3.38 -0.50 -2.32
N THR A 49 2.50 -1.04 -3.15
CA THR A 49 2.80 -2.24 -3.93
C THR A 49 3.91 -1.94 -4.95
N ALA A 50 4.55 -2.99 -5.48
CA ALA A 50 5.55 -2.83 -6.53
C ALA A 50 5.00 -2.10 -7.79
N ALA A 51 3.72 -2.34 -8.12
CA ALA A 51 3.06 -1.68 -9.24
C ALA A 51 2.85 -0.18 -8.97
N GLU A 52 2.40 0.18 -7.77
CA GLU A 52 2.23 1.58 -7.36
C GLU A 52 3.58 2.32 -7.29
N ALA A 53 4.62 1.67 -6.77
CA ALA A 53 5.97 2.24 -6.74
C ALA A 53 6.49 2.52 -8.17
N THR A 54 6.27 1.60 -9.11
CA THR A 54 6.60 1.80 -10.52
C THR A 54 5.85 2.99 -11.11
N ARG A 55 4.54 3.09 -10.83
CA ARG A 55 3.69 4.18 -11.33
C ARG A 55 4.10 5.53 -10.76
N ILE A 56 4.37 5.63 -9.45
CA ILE A 56 4.85 6.86 -8.81
C ILE A 56 6.20 7.29 -9.42
N ASN A 57 7.13 6.35 -9.63
CA ASN A 57 8.42 6.67 -10.25
C ASN A 57 8.26 7.23 -11.66
N ALA A 58 7.36 6.66 -12.47
CA ALA A 58 7.08 7.17 -13.81
C ALA A 58 6.48 8.59 -13.77
N LEU A 59 5.51 8.84 -12.89
CA LEU A 59 4.90 10.16 -12.71
C LEU A 59 5.91 11.20 -12.22
N ALA A 60 6.75 10.83 -11.25
CA ALA A 60 7.76 11.72 -10.70
C ALA A 60 8.76 12.13 -11.80
N ARG A 61 9.23 11.17 -12.60
CA ARG A 61 10.11 11.44 -13.75
C ARG A 61 9.46 12.35 -14.78
N ALA A 62 8.20 12.14 -15.12
CA ALA A 62 7.48 12.99 -16.08
C ALA A 62 7.39 14.46 -15.63
N GLN A 63 7.41 14.71 -14.32
CA GLN A 63 7.39 16.04 -13.74
C GLN A 63 8.78 16.57 -13.37
N HIS A 64 9.86 15.86 -13.70
CA HIS A 64 11.23 16.18 -13.28
C HIS A 64 11.40 16.28 -11.75
N LEU A 65 10.64 15.50 -11.00
CA LEU A 65 10.66 15.43 -9.54
C LEU A 65 11.16 14.07 -9.04
N GLY A 66 11.58 14.04 -7.77
CA GLY A 66 11.69 12.78 -7.02
C GLY A 66 10.31 12.31 -6.51
N PRO A 67 10.11 10.99 -6.27
CA PRO A 67 8.87 10.44 -5.73
C PRO A 67 8.35 11.13 -4.46
N GLU A 68 9.24 11.49 -3.55
CA GLU A 68 8.92 12.17 -2.29
C GLU A 68 8.40 13.60 -2.53
N ALA A 69 9.04 14.32 -3.45
CA ALA A 69 8.64 15.66 -3.84
C ALA A 69 7.29 15.65 -4.58
N LEU A 70 7.04 14.62 -5.39
CA LEU A 70 5.73 14.41 -6.01
C LEU A 70 4.65 14.22 -4.96
N LEU A 71 4.84 13.33 -3.98
CA LEU A 71 3.86 13.10 -2.90
C LEU A 71 3.59 14.38 -2.10
N ARG A 72 4.63 15.13 -1.73
CA ARG A 72 4.50 16.43 -1.08
C ARG A 72 3.71 17.43 -1.92
N ALA A 73 4.00 17.49 -3.22
CA ALA A 73 3.30 18.39 -4.13
C ALA A 73 1.81 18.01 -4.23
N THR A 74 1.47 16.72 -4.22
CA THR A 74 0.08 16.25 -4.35
C THR A 74 -0.72 16.21 -3.05
N ALA A 75 -0.09 16.33 -1.88
CA ALA A 75 -0.72 16.16 -0.57
C ALA A 75 -1.89 17.13 -0.27
N HIS A 76 -2.00 18.22 -1.03
CA HIS A 76 -3.07 19.22 -0.87
C HIS A 76 -4.29 18.96 -1.76
N LEU A 77 -4.19 18.01 -2.68
CA LEU A 77 -5.31 17.68 -3.56
C LEU A 77 -6.40 16.99 -2.74
N PRO A 78 -7.67 17.39 -2.87
CA PRO A 78 -8.75 16.77 -2.13
C PRO A 78 -8.88 15.29 -2.53
N ALA A 79 -9.02 14.43 -1.52
CA ALA A 79 -9.44 13.06 -1.76
C ALA A 79 -10.89 13.10 -2.29
N LYS A 80 -11.14 12.38 -3.39
CA LYS A 80 -12.49 12.18 -3.92
C LYS A 80 -13.15 10.99 -3.24
#